data_AF-A0A1C4W8U3-F1
#
_entry.id   AF-A0A1C4W8U3-F1
#
_cell.length_a   1.000
_cell.length_b   1.000
_cell.length_c   1.000
_cell.angle_alpha   90.00
_cell.angle_beta   90.00
_cell.angle_gamma   90.00
#
_symmetry.space_group_name_H-M   'P 1'
#
loop_
_entity.id
_entity.type
_entity.pdbx_description
1 polymer ?
#
loop_
_entity_poly.entity_id
_entity_poly.type
_entity_poly.pdbx_seq_one_letter_code
_entity_poly.pdbx_strand_id
1 'polypeptide(L)' 'MLGEEGLARPCGPAEGPFADVLLATLVRHINQEVIHHLAEVCLLRDLYLHTGGGDG' A
#
# COMPACT_ATOMS: atom_id res chain seq x y z
N MET A 1 13.74 1.92 16.64
CA MET A 1 13.05 0.61 16.60
C MET A 1 11.57 0.87 16.32
N LEU A 2 10.89 0.07 15.48
CA LEU A 2 9.47 0.24 15.12
C LEU A 2 8.53 -0.32 16.21
N GLY A 3 8.72 0.12 17.46
CA GLY A 3 7.74 -0.11 18.53
C GLY A 3 6.63 0.94 18.52
N GLU A 4 5.73 0.88 19.50
CA GLU A 4 4.60 1.81 19.65
C GLU A 4 5.05 3.28 19.62
N GLU A 5 6.10 3.62 20.39
CA GLU A 5 6.70 4.97 20.39
C GLU A 5 7.28 5.36 19.03
N GLY A 6 7.85 4.40 18.31
CA GLY A 6 8.39 4.60 16.98
C GLY A 6 7.32 4.82 15.91
N LEU A 7 6.11 4.32 16.12
CA LEU A 7 4.95 4.52 15.25
C LEU A 7 4.17 5.80 15.59
N ALA A 8 4.22 6.23 16.85
CA ALA A 8 3.62 7.47 17.34
C ALA A 8 4.47 8.73 17.08
N ARG A 9 5.69 8.58 16.52
CA ARG A 9 6.51 9.73 16.13
C ARG A 9 6.04 10.32 14.78
N PRO A 10 6.16 11.64 14.58
CA PRO A 10 6.07 12.24 13.25
C PRO A 10 7.12 11.67 12.29
N CYS A 11 6.75 11.54 11.03
CA CYS A 11 7.64 11.05 9.97
C CYS A 11 8.92 11.89 9.83
N GLY A 12 8.77 13.22 9.88
CA GLY A 12 9.83 14.19 9.69
C GLY A 12 9.97 14.68 8.24
N PRO A 13 10.83 15.68 8.00
CA PRO A 13 10.87 16.46 6.74
C PRO A 13 11.19 15.63 5.48
N ALA A 14 11.77 14.43 5.64
CA ALA A 14 12.06 13.53 4.52
C ALA A 14 10.79 13.05 3.79
N GLU A 15 9.66 12.95 4.48
CA GLU A 15 8.39 12.49 3.91
C GLU A 15 7.55 13.65 3.31
N GLY A 16 8.15 14.84 3.18
CA GLY A 16 7.57 15.99 2.49
C GLY A 16 6.18 16.38 3.02
N PRO A 17 5.10 16.26 2.23
CA PRO A 17 3.74 16.59 2.67
C PRO A 17 3.26 15.82 3.91
N PHE A 18 3.88 14.67 4.20
CA PHE A 18 3.53 13.83 5.35
C PHE A 18 4.46 14.04 6.54
N ALA A 19 5.31 15.07 6.53
CA ALA A 19 6.33 15.27 7.56
C ALA A 19 5.77 15.33 8.99
N ASP A 20 4.61 15.97 9.16
CA ASP A 20 3.95 16.14 10.45
C ASP A 20 2.96 14.99 10.79
N VAL A 21 2.79 14.03 9.86
CA VAL A 21 1.91 12.88 10.07
C VAL A 21 2.63 11.82 10.89
N LEU A 22 1.88 11.12 11.75
CA LEU A 22 2.40 9.98 12.50
C LEU A 22 2.86 8.86 11.55
N LEU A 23 3.99 8.23 11.85
CA LEU A 23 4.50 7.11 11.06
C LEU A 23 3.46 5.99 10.92
N ALA A 24 2.67 5.72 11.97
CA ALA A 24 1.57 4.77 11.94
C ALA A 24 0.53 5.07 10.83
N THR A 25 0.17 6.35 10.68
CA THR A 25 -0.82 6.78 9.69
C THR A 25 -0.27 6.65 8.28
N LEU A 26 0.98 7.04 8.05
CA LEU A 26 1.63 6.90 6.73
C LEU A 26 1.77 5.43 6.34
N VAL A 27 2.23 4.58 7.27
CA VAL A 27 2.33 3.12 7.05
C VAL A 27 0.96 2.53 6.74
N ARG A 28 -0.07 2.91 7.51
CA ARG A 28 -1.44 2.46 7.24
C ARG A 28 -1.91 2.86 5.84
N HIS A 29 -1.71 4.12 5.46
CA HIS A 29 -2.10 4.63 4.15
C HIS A 29 -1.43 3.81 3.03
N ILE A 30 -0.12 3.64 3.09
CA ILE A 30 0.63 2.82 2.11
C ILE A 30 0.08 1.40 2.04
N ASN A 31 -0.19 0.76 3.18
CA ASN A 31 -0.74 -0.60 3.20
C ASN A 31 -2.12 -0.66 2.53
N GLN A 32 -2.98 0.34 2.73
CA GLN A 32 -4.29 0.38 2.09
C GLN A 32 -4.16 0.50 0.56
N GLU A 33 -3.29 1.38 0.08
CA GLU A 33 -3.06 1.56 -1.37
C GLU A 33 -2.45 0.31 -2.01
N VAL A 34 -1.47 -0.32 -1.35
CA VAL A 34 -0.84 -1.55 -1.85
C VAL A 34 -1.86 -2.69 -1.94
N ILE A 35 -2.70 -2.87 -0.91
CA ILE A 35 -3.72 -3.92 -0.93
C ILE A 35 -4.74 -3.65 -2.05
N HIS A 36 -5.17 -2.40 -2.22
CA HIS A 36 -6.12 -2.02 -3.27
C HIS A 36 -5.58 -2.33 -4.67
N HIS A 37 -4.37 -1.86 -4.98
CA HIS A 37 -3.79 -2.07 -6.30
C HIS A 37 -3.38 -3.52 -6.55
N LEU A 38 -2.91 -4.25 -5.53
CA LEU A 38 -2.63 -5.68 -5.70
C LEU A 38 -3.91 -6.49 -5.95
N ALA A 39 -5.04 -6.10 -5.36
CA ALA A 39 -6.33 -6.71 -5.67
C ALA A 39 -6.73 -6.44 -7.13
N GLU A 40 -6.52 -5.22 -7.63
CA GLU A 40 -6.75 -4.87 -9.04
C GLU A 40 -5.84 -5.66 -9.98
N VAL A 41 -4.55 -5.78 -9.68
CA VAL A 41 -3.61 -6.60 -10.46
C VAL A 41 -4.02 -8.08 -10.46
N CYS A 42 -4.42 -8.63 -9.30
CA CYS A 42 -4.91 -10.01 -9.24
C CYS A 42 -6.17 -10.19 -10.10
N LEU A 43 -7.12 -9.26 -10.02
CA LEU A 43 -8.34 -9.29 -10.83
C LEU A 43 -8.03 -9.26 -12.32
N LEU A 44 -7.14 -8.36 -12.77
CA LEU A 44 -6.74 -8.26 -14.17
C LEU A 44 -6.01 -9.51 -14.66
N ARG A 45 -5.12 -10.09 -13.84
CA ARG A 45 -4.45 -11.35 -14.15
C ARG A 45 -5.46 -12.48 -14.33
N ASP A 46 -6.40 -12.60 -13.40
CA ASP A 46 -7.39 -13.65 -13.44
C ASP A 46 -8.32 -13.44 -14.65
N LEU A 47 -8.77 -12.21 -14.93
CA LEU A 47 -9.57 -11.92 -16.13
C LEU A 47 -8.81 -12.24 -17.43
N TYR A 48 -7.52 -11.89 -17.51
CA TYR A 48 -6.68 -12.20 -18.67
C TYR A 48 -6.62 -13.71 -18.93
N LEU A 49 -6.39 -14.50 -17.88
CA LEU A 49 -6.35 -15.97 -17.99
C LEU A 49 -7.70 -16.56 -18.44
N HIS A 50 -8.81 -16.00 -17.95
CA HIS A 50 -10.15 -16.53 -18.25
C HIS A 50 -10.78 -15.93 -19.52
N THR A 51 -10.24 -14.85 -20.09
CA THR A 51 -10.75 -14.19 -21.31
C THR A 51 -9.87 -14.45 -22.53
N GLY A 52 -8.57 -14.75 -22.35
CA GLY A 52 -7.61 -14.96 -23.45
C GLY A 52 -6.83 -16.27 -23.43
N GLY A 53 -7.02 -17.12 -22.41
CA GLY A 53 -6.26 -18.37 -22.23
C GLY A 53 -7.08 -19.67 -22.20
N GLY A 54 -8.40 -19.58 -22.47
CA GLY A 54 -9.31 -20.73 -22.50
C GLY A 54 -9.60 -21.31 -23.89
N ASP A 55 -9.15 -20.64 -24.96
CA ASP A 55 -9.34 -21.06 -26.35
C ASP A 55 -7.99 -21.21 -27.07
N GLY A 56 -7.12 -22.07 -26.52
CA GLY A 56 -5.85 -22.52 -27.11
C GLY A 56 -5.59 -23.98 -26.83
#